data_AF-A0A225AFS0-F1
#
_entry.id   AF-A0A225AFS0-F1
#
_cell.length_a   1.000
_cell.length_b   1.000
_cell.length_c   1.000
_cell.angle_alpha   90.00
_cell.angle_beta   90.00
_cell.angle_gamma   90.00
#
_symmetry.space_group_name_H-M   'P 1'
#
loop_
_entity.id
_entity.type
_entity.pdbx_description
1 polymer ?
#
loop_
_entity_poly.entity_id
_entity_poly.type
_entity_poly.pdbx_seq_one_letter_code
_entity_poly.pdbx_strand_id
1 'polypeptide(L)'
;MAFTHLPNELLREIIILSLPESFENLALTCKEIFALCSPFIAHHSKLRLHFRRFRYGYRPRMKADMLVTRPYPLLSAYMFIAQIAIDPVVARHVQEADLYADSQPNRYCEKSFQKLKADACCEEKVMKLLADSSYLQEAGLDWREYYTTIKEDFYQRRYSQYAAAFLLTLLPNVKSFTLPWRWESLEATDKLIDAIILRARQASPPHGRASIAQVTAFTSTRSLHTTAAFLSLPQVRHLKCSQGFRPVNSQADSLSAYQHPRPLEKIEEIALVHATFDEESMAAFLSHTPCLKSLHYAHSSVRPFVLQDWDFCGVINAIGCQVGTHLVKLSITIDTLRDCVVRGKALMRGFQRLEKLQFPLEIAMSNLTASISTECEIKYPVFFLCDLVPASVSELSLLSRGKDQHERALEAMFHDFAANKKSQVPALQKIYLSHHRDADNAYKEQCAKVAIEAEEASVILHLRDDFAPLPEWNYKH
;
A
#
# COMPACT_ATOMS: atom_id res chain seq x y z
N MET A 1 -2.77 -43.03 18.99
CA MET A 1 -1.74 -43.57 18.08
C MET A 1 -2.39 -44.28 16.89
N ALA A 2 -3.16 -43.59 16.05
CA ALA A 2 -3.90 -44.21 14.94
C ALA A 2 -3.27 -43.94 13.56
N PHE A 3 -2.43 -42.89 13.45
CA PHE A 3 -1.90 -42.42 12.16
C PHE A 3 -0.81 -43.32 11.59
N THR A 4 0.01 -43.97 12.43
CA THR A 4 1.09 -44.90 12.01
C THR A 4 0.57 -46.29 11.61
N HIS A 5 -0.74 -46.56 11.78
CA HIS A 5 -1.37 -47.81 11.33
C HIS A 5 -1.98 -47.69 9.93
N LEU A 6 -1.94 -46.50 9.31
CA LEU A 6 -2.39 -46.31 7.95
C LEU A 6 -1.37 -46.90 6.95
N PRO A 7 -1.84 -47.52 5.86
CA PRO A 7 -0.97 -47.89 4.74
C PRO A 7 -0.16 -46.69 4.23
N ASN A 8 1.07 -46.95 3.81
CA ASN A 8 2.00 -45.92 3.32
C ASN A 8 1.44 -45.13 2.13
N GLU A 9 0.59 -45.76 1.32
CA GLU A 9 -0.11 -45.14 0.20
C GLU A 9 -1.03 -44.01 0.69
N LEU A 10 -1.86 -44.27 1.72
CA LEU A 10 -2.75 -43.27 2.29
C LEU A 10 -1.96 -42.17 3.00
N LEU A 11 -0.86 -42.51 3.67
CA LEU A 11 0.02 -41.52 4.29
C LEU A 11 0.65 -40.59 3.26
N ARG A 12 1.05 -41.10 2.09
CA ARG A 12 1.57 -40.26 0.99
C ARG A 12 0.51 -39.31 0.44
N GLU A 13 -0.73 -39.75 0.26
CA GLU A 13 -1.83 -38.88 -0.15
C GLU A 13 -2.09 -37.76 0.87
N ILE A 14 -2.09 -38.10 2.17
CA ILE A 14 -2.22 -37.10 3.24
C ILE A 14 -1.07 -36.09 3.20
N ILE A 15 0.17 -36.56 2.98
CA ILE A 15 1.34 -35.69 2.85
C ILE A 15 1.16 -34.71 1.68
N ILE A 16 0.72 -35.18 0.51
CA ILE A 16 0.48 -34.33 -0.66
C ILE A 16 -0.61 -33.30 -0.37
N LEU A 17 -1.72 -33.70 0.26
CA LEU A 17 -2.82 -32.80 0.62
C LEU A 17 -2.43 -31.76 1.69
N SER A 18 -1.47 -32.10 2.56
CA SER A 18 -0.96 -31.24 3.63
C SER A 18 -0.03 -30.11 3.16
N LEU A 19 0.44 -30.17 1.91
CA LEU A 19 1.28 -29.13 1.32
C LEU A 19 0.45 -27.87 0.98
N PRO A 20 0.92 -26.66 1.34
CA PRO A 20 2.06 -26.34 2.20
C PRO A 20 1.75 -26.18 3.69
N GLU A 21 0.49 -26.04 4.10
CA GLU A 21 0.10 -25.44 5.38
C GLU A 21 0.45 -26.30 6.60
N SER A 22 0.40 -27.62 6.49
CA SER A 22 0.65 -28.54 7.61
C SER A 22 1.80 -29.50 7.38
N PHE A 23 2.47 -29.41 6.22
CA PHE A 23 3.53 -30.33 5.82
C PHE A 23 4.71 -30.36 6.81
N GLU A 24 5.21 -29.20 7.25
CA GLU A 24 6.34 -29.14 8.18
C GLU A 24 5.96 -29.71 9.55
N ASN A 25 4.78 -29.35 10.06
CA ASN A 25 4.27 -29.88 11.32
C ASN A 25 4.09 -31.40 11.25
N LEU A 26 3.56 -31.91 10.14
CA LEU A 26 3.38 -33.34 9.89
C LEU A 26 4.75 -34.05 9.85
N ALA A 27 5.72 -33.52 9.12
CA ALA A 27 7.07 -34.10 9.03
C ALA A 27 7.78 -34.17 10.39
N LEU A 28 7.47 -33.27 11.33
CA LEU A 28 8.08 -33.21 12.66
C LEU A 28 7.41 -34.14 13.69
N THR A 29 6.31 -34.82 13.36
CA THR A 29 5.57 -35.65 14.32
C THR A 29 6.33 -36.89 14.78
N CYS A 30 6.92 -37.68 13.86
CA CYS A 30 7.70 -38.86 14.17
C CYS A 30 8.69 -39.23 13.06
N LYS A 31 9.65 -40.12 13.37
CA LYS A 31 10.71 -40.56 12.42
C LYS A 31 10.15 -41.25 11.17
N GLU A 32 9.08 -42.02 11.31
CA GLU A 32 8.45 -42.74 10.19
C GLU A 32 7.80 -41.79 9.19
N ILE A 33 6.98 -40.84 9.69
CA ILE A 33 6.36 -39.81 8.85
C ILE A 33 7.42 -38.89 8.24
N PHE A 34 8.48 -38.56 8.99
CA PHE A 34 9.61 -37.79 8.45
C PHE A 34 10.25 -38.50 7.24
N ALA A 35 10.48 -39.81 7.33
CA ALA A 35 11.04 -40.60 6.23
C ALA A 35 10.13 -40.59 5.00
N LEU A 36 8.80 -40.66 5.18
CA LEU A 36 7.82 -40.55 4.09
C LEU A 36 7.73 -39.14 3.50
N CYS A 37 7.93 -38.09 4.30
CA CYS A 37 7.97 -36.70 3.84
C CYS A 37 9.25 -36.34 3.09
N SER A 38 10.36 -37.04 3.36
CA SER A 38 11.70 -36.73 2.84
C SER A 38 11.76 -36.48 1.32
N PRO A 39 11.09 -37.28 0.46
CA PRO A 39 11.09 -37.03 -1.00
C PRO A 39 10.44 -35.69 -1.39
N PHE A 40 9.50 -35.20 -0.58
CA PHE A 40 8.74 -33.98 -0.84
C PHE A 40 9.40 -32.71 -0.28
N ILE A 41 10.34 -32.84 0.66
CA ILE A 41 11.02 -31.69 1.31
C ILE A 41 11.72 -30.81 0.28
N ALA A 42 12.44 -31.40 -0.67
CA ALA A 42 13.17 -30.66 -1.70
C ALA A 42 12.21 -29.87 -2.59
N HIS A 43 11.10 -30.50 -3.00
CA HIS A 43 10.06 -29.87 -3.80
C HIS A 43 9.34 -28.74 -3.04
N HIS A 44 8.90 -29.00 -1.80
CA HIS A 44 8.28 -28.00 -0.91
C HIS A 44 9.20 -26.79 -0.70
N SER A 45 10.47 -27.03 -0.39
CA SER A 45 11.46 -25.96 -0.19
C SER A 45 11.67 -25.13 -1.45
N LYS A 46 11.71 -25.79 -2.63
CA LYS A 46 11.78 -25.12 -3.92
C LYS A 46 10.53 -24.25 -4.15
N LEU A 47 9.33 -24.77 -3.97
CA LEU A 47 8.10 -24.00 -4.17
C LEU A 47 8.01 -22.81 -3.19
N ARG A 48 8.32 -23.03 -1.91
CA ARG A 48 8.34 -21.98 -0.89
C ARG A 48 9.33 -20.87 -1.23
N LEU A 49 10.55 -21.21 -1.66
CA LEU A 49 11.55 -20.22 -2.06
C LEU A 49 11.07 -19.35 -3.21
N HIS A 50 10.40 -19.94 -4.21
CA HIS A 50 10.04 -19.25 -5.45
C HIS A 50 8.71 -18.50 -5.40
N PHE A 51 7.74 -18.99 -4.62
CA PHE A 51 6.35 -18.53 -4.66
C PHE A 51 5.86 -17.87 -3.39
N ARG A 52 6.52 -18.06 -2.23
CA ARG A 52 6.08 -17.40 -0.98
C ARG A 52 5.94 -15.90 -1.14
N ARG A 53 6.93 -15.28 -1.81
CA ARG A 53 6.92 -13.88 -2.24
C ARG A 53 6.95 -13.83 -3.75
N PHE A 54 5.81 -14.06 -4.35
CA PHE A 54 5.68 -14.09 -5.80
C PHE A 54 5.83 -12.69 -6.38
N ARG A 55 6.68 -12.57 -7.40
CA ARG A 55 6.77 -11.41 -8.30
C ARG A 55 7.04 -11.92 -9.71
N TYR A 56 6.48 -11.27 -10.72
CA TYR A 56 6.82 -11.57 -12.11
C TYR A 56 8.32 -11.39 -12.37
N GLY A 57 8.88 -12.29 -13.18
CA GLY A 57 10.32 -12.40 -13.35
C GLY A 57 10.85 -11.69 -14.60
N TYR A 58 11.53 -10.57 -14.45
CA TYR A 58 12.82 -10.34 -15.11
C TYR A 58 13.61 -9.29 -14.31
N ARG A 59 14.70 -9.70 -13.65
CA ARG A 59 15.70 -8.76 -13.12
C ARG A 59 16.93 -8.82 -14.03
N PRO A 60 17.27 -7.74 -14.76
CA PRO A 60 18.43 -7.69 -15.66
C PRO A 60 19.79 -7.96 -14.99
N ARG A 61 19.86 -7.96 -13.65
CA ARG A 61 21.10 -8.08 -12.85
C ARG A 61 21.29 -9.42 -12.13
N MET A 62 20.41 -10.41 -12.31
CA MET A 62 20.65 -11.73 -11.73
C MET A 62 21.70 -12.47 -12.56
N LYS A 63 22.82 -12.85 -11.93
CA LYS A 63 23.87 -13.70 -12.51
C LYS A 63 23.23 -14.97 -13.10
N ALA A 64 23.76 -15.43 -14.22
CA ALA A 64 23.30 -16.61 -14.96
C ALA A 64 23.07 -17.85 -14.08
N ASP A 65 23.80 -17.99 -12.97
CA ASP A 65 23.65 -19.10 -12.03
C ASP A 65 22.28 -19.17 -11.32
N MET A 66 21.55 -18.06 -11.14
CA MET A 66 20.19 -18.10 -10.55
C MET A 66 19.11 -18.48 -11.57
N LEU A 67 19.39 -18.35 -12.87
CA LEU A 67 18.47 -18.78 -13.95
C LEU A 67 18.41 -20.30 -14.08
N VAL A 68 19.37 -21.04 -13.51
CA VAL A 68 19.42 -22.51 -13.54
C VAL A 68 18.29 -23.12 -12.69
N THR A 69 17.82 -22.42 -11.65
CA THR A 69 16.82 -22.95 -10.69
C THR A 69 15.35 -22.66 -11.02
N ARG A 70 15.06 -21.65 -11.86
CA ARG A 70 13.70 -21.37 -12.36
C ARG A 70 13.60 -21.91 -13.79
N PRO A 71 12.85 -23.00 -14.03
CA PRO A 71 12.75 -23.53 -15.38
C PRO A 71 12.14 -22.51 -16.36
N TYR A 72 11.28 -21.57 -15.91
CA TYR A 72 10.74 -20.48 -16.74
C TYR A 72 10.43 -19.23 -15.89
N PRO A 73 10.73 -18.01 -16.37
CA PRO A 73 10.25 -16.80 -15.71
C PRO A 73 8.75 -16.64 -15.99
N LEU A 74 7.94 -16.53 -14.93
CA LEU A 74 6.52 -16.19 -15.08
C LEU A 74 6.43 -14.70 -15.37
N LEU A 75 5.90 -14.36 -16.55
CA LEU A 75 5.91 -12.99 -17.08
C LEU A 75 4.54 -12.33 -17.13
N SER A 76 3.47 -13.14 -17.04
CA SER A 76 2.10 -12.65 -17.07
C SER A 76 1.19 -13.51 -16.21
N ALA A 77 0.02 -12.98 -15.85
CA ALA A 77 -1.02 -13.69 -15.12
C ALA A 77 -1.44 -14.97 -15.85
N TYR A 78 -1.54 -14.95 -17.19
CA TYR A 78 -1.85 -16.15 -17.97
C TYR A 78 -0.79 -17.26 -17.80
N MET A 79 0.50 -16.91 -17.87
CA MET A 79 1.57 -17.89 -17.64
C MET A 79 1.51 -18.44 -16.21
N PHE A 80 1.10 -17.62 -15.25
CA PHE A 80 0.96 -18.06 -13.88
C PHE A 80 -0.25 -18.98 -13.68
N ILE A 81 -1.40 -18.66 -14.30
CA ILE A 81 -2.57 -19.53 -14.36
C ILE A 81 -2.21 -20.87 -14.98
N ALA A 82 -1.48 -20.87 -16.10
CA ALA A 82 -0.97 -22.07 -16.76
C ALA A 82 -0.11 -22.92 -15.80
N GLN A 83 0.79 -22.29 -15.04
CA GLN A 83 1.60 -22.99 -14.04
C GLN A 83 0.75 -23.58 -12.91
N ILE A 84 -0.28 -22.87 -12.44
CA ILE A 84 -1.22 -23.36 -11.42
C ILE A 84 -2.07 -24.52 -11.96
N ALA A 85 -2.46 -24.47 -13.24
CA ALA A 85 -3.21 -25.54 -13.88
C ALA A 85 -2.38 -26.83 -14.03
N ILE A 86 -1.05 -26.71 -14.13
CA ILE A 86 -0.12 -27.86 -14.15
C ILE A 86 0.17 -28.38 -12.73
N ASP A 87 0.42 -27.46 -11.79
CA ASP A 87 0.75 -27.76 -10.39
C ASP A 87 -0.05 -26.84 -9.45
N PRO A 88 -1.25 -27.26 -9.00
CA PRO A 88 -2.12 -26.44 -8.15
C PRO A 88 -1.52 -26.09 -6.78
N VAL A 89 -0.53 -26.86 -6.30
CA VAL A 89 0.12 -26.63 -5.01
C VAL A 89 0.89 -25.30 -5.02
N VAL A 90 1.36 -24.86 -6.20
CA VAL A 90 2.00 -23.56 -6.41
C VAL A 90 1.17 -22.41 -5.85
N ALA A 91 -0.14 -22.39 -6.12
CA ALA A 91 -1.03 -21.32 -5.71
C ALA A 91 -1.12 -21.20 -4.18
N ARG A 92 -1.14 -22.35 -3.48
CA ARG A 92 -1.19 -22.41 -2.01
C ARG A 92 0.09 -21.92 -1.35
N HIS A 93 1.23 -21.93 -2.05
CA HIS A 93 2.50 -21.39 -1.54
C HIS A 93 2.57 -19.87 -1.55
N VAL A 94 1.71 -19.17 -2.30
CA VAL A 94 1.75 -17.71 -2.43
C VAL A 94 1.20 -17.03 -1.19
N GLN A 95 2.04 -16.22 -0.53
CA GLN A 95 1.64 -15.42 0.64
C GLN A 95 1.69 -13.92 0.34
N GLU A 96 2.66 -13.48 -0.46
CA GLU A 96 2.78 -12.11 -0.95
C GLU A 96 2.79 -12.15 -2.47
N ALA A 97 1.88 -11.46 -3.13
CA ALA A 97 1.73 -11.45 -4.59
C ALA A 97 1.94 -10.06 -5.19
N ASP A 98 3.12 -9.78 -5.72
CA ASP A 98 3.38 -8.53 -6.45
C ASP A 98 3.01 -8.71 -7.93
N LEU A 99 1.82 -8.23 -8.30
CA LEU A 99 1.31 -8.31 -9.67
C LEU A 99 1.58 -7.04 -10.49
N TYR A 100 2.31 -6.06 -9.95
CA TYR A 100 2.54 -4.76 -10.58
C TYR A 100 3.06 -4.87 -12.02
N ALA A 101 4.03 -5.77 -12.22
CA ALA A 101 4.73 -5.96 -13.48
C ALA A 101 3.92 -6.71 -14.55
N ASP A 102 2.72 -7.24 -14.24
CA ASP A 102 1.86 -7.91 -15.23
C ASP A 102 1.50 -6.99 -16.40
N SER A 103 1.35 -5.71 -16.09
CA SER A 103 0.98 -4.68 -17.06
C SER A 103 2.15 -4.20 -17.93
N GLN A 104 3.38 -4.63 -17.62
CA GLN A 104 4.55 -4.26 -18.41
C GLN A 104 4.66 -5.23 -19.58
N PRO A 105 4.54 -4.76 -20.84
CA PRO A 105 4.70 -5.62 -22.00
C PRO A 105 6.12 -6.17 -21.99
N ASN A 106 6.26 -7.45 -21.62
CA ASN A 106 7.55 -8.06 -21.46
C ASN A 106 8.11 -8.46 -22.82
N ARG A 107 8.76 -7.50 -23.50
CA ARG A 107 9.30 -7.65 -24.86
C ARG A 107 10.46 -8.66 -24.99
N TYR A 108 10.88 -9.30 -23.90
CA TYR A 108 12.22 -9.92 -23.83
C TYR A 108 12.25 -11.46 -23.69
N CYS A 109 11.12 -12.18 -23.71
CA CYS A 109 11.16 -13.65 -23.64
C CYS A 109 10.28 -14.35 -24.68
N GLU A 110 10.62 -14.13 -25.96
CA GLU A 110 10.03 -14.82 -27.10
C GLU A 110 9.96 -16.35 -26.91
N LYS A 111 11.02 -16.96 -26.35
CA LYS A 111 11.11 -18.42 -26.15
C LYS A 111 10.04 -18.96 -25.19
N SER A 112 9.78 -18.29 -24.07
CA SER A 112 8.76 -18.74 -23.10
C SER A 112 7.35 -18.58 -23.67
N PHE A 113 7.12 -17.51 -24.41
CA PHE A 113 5.87 -17.27 -25.12
C PHE A 113 5.61 -18.33 -26.20
N GLN A 114 6.59 -18.61 -27.06
CA GLN A 114 6.50 -19.61 -28.12
C GLN A 114 6.27 -21.01 -27.56
N LYS A 115 6.96 -21.37 -26.48
CA LYS A 115 6.77 -22.67 -25.83
C LYS A 115 5.35 -22.85 -25.30
N LEU A 116 4.83 -21.86 -24.55
CA LEU A 116 3.47 -21.95 -24.02
C LEU A 116 2.42 -21.94 -25.14
N LYS A 117 2.65 -21.16 -26.21
CA LYS A 117 1.80 -21.16 -27.40
C LYS A 117 1.77 -22.51 -28.11
N ALA A 118 2.87 -23.28 -28.07
CA ALA A 118 2.96 -24.60 -28.69
C ALA A 118 2.45 -25.74 -27.79
N ASP A 119 2.15 -25.48 -26.52
CA ASP A 119 1.76 -26.49 -25.54
C ASP A 119 0.22 -26.63 -25.47
N ALA A 120 -0.34 -27.45 -26.36
CA ALA A 120 -1.77 -27.73 -26.42
C ALA A 120 -2.31 -28.39 -25.12
N CYS A 121 -1.48 -29.18 -24.42
CA CYS A 121 -1.88 -29.82 -23.16
C CYS A 121 -2.04 -28.78 -22.05
N CYS A 122 -1.15 -27.79 -22.00
CA CYS A 122 -1.29 -26.67 -21.08
C CYS A 122 -2.56 -25.87 -21.35
N GLU A 123 -2.92 -25.68 -22.63
CA GLU A 123 -4.12 -24.95 -23.03
C GLU A 123 -5.39 -25.63 -22.49
N GLU A 124 -5.51 -26.94 -22.71
CA GLU A 124 -6.65 -27.75 -22.24
C GLU A 124 -6.81 -27.67 -20.71
N LYS A 125 -5.70 -27.73 -19.97
CA LYS A 125 -5.72 -27.61 -18.50
C LYS A 125 -6.21 -26.25 -18.03
N VAL A 126 -5.81 -25.17 -18.71
CA VAL A 126 -6.29 -23.82 -18.39
C VAL A 126 -7.77 -23.69 -18.69
N MET A 127 -8.24 -24.16 -19.85
CA MET A 127 -9.67 -24.16 -20.20
C MET A 127 -10.49 -24.92 -19.16
N LYS A 128 -10.04 -26.11 -18.75
CA LYS A 128 -10.69 -26.88 -17.69
C LYS A 128 -10.75 -26.11 -16.36
N LEU A 129 -9.65 -25.46 -15.97
CA LEU A 129 -9.61 -24.64 -14.75
C LEU A 129 -10.63 -23.49 -14.79
N LEU A 130 -10.81 -22.83 -15.94
CA LEU A 130 -11.84 -21.79 -16.09
C LEU A 130 -13.25 -22.38 -16.10
N ALA A 131 -13.47 -23.50 -16.79
CA ALA A 131 -14.77 -24.17 -16.85
C ALA A 131 -15.26 -24.63 -15.47
N ASP A 132 -14.34 -25.13 -14.64
CA ASP A 132 -14.60 -25.61 -13.28
C ASP A 132 -14.66 -24.46 -12.25
N SER A 133 -14.48 -23.20 -12.66
CA SER A 133 -14.44 -22.06 -11.75
C SER A 133 -15.83 -21.68 -11.25
N SER A 134 -16.11 -22.04 -10.00
CA SER A 134 -17.33 -21.58 -9.31
C SER A 134 -17.41 -20.07 -9.12
N TYR A 135 -16.28 -19.35 -9.13
CA TYR A 135 -16.29 -17.88 -9.05
C TYR A 135 -16.85 -17.24 -10.33
N LEU A 136 -16.50 -17.76 -11.51
CA LEU A 136 -17.06 -17.28 -12.78
C LEU A 136 -18.56 -17.58 -12.86
N GLN A 137 -18.98 -18.77 -12.41
CA GLN A 137 -20.39 -19.14 -12.35
C GLN A 137 -21.20 -18.23 -11.42
N GLU A 138 -20.71 -17.96 -10.20
CA GLU A 138 -21.35 -17.06 -9.25
C GLU A 138 -21.43 -15.61 -9.76
N ALA A 139 -20.43 -15.16 -10.51
CA ALA A 139 -20.41 -13.85 -11.15
C ALA A 139 -21.33 -13.77 -12.39
N GLY A 140 -21.93 -14.89 -12.83
CA GLY A 140 -22.73 -14.96 -14.05
C GLY A 140 -21.92 -14.72 -15.32
N LEU A 141 -20.63 -15.08 -15.32
CA LEU A 141 -19.71 -14.86 -16.43
C LEU A 141 -19.51 -16.17 -17.22
N ASP A 142 -19.63 -16.10 -18.54
CA ASP A 142 -19.31 -17.25 -19.39
C ASP A 142 -17.81 -17.48 -19.46
N TRP A 143 -17.37 -18.67 -19.06
CA TRP A 143 -15.95 -18.99 -19.01
C TRP A 143 -15.30 -19.08 -20.40
N ARG A 144 -16.07 -19.37 -21.47
CA ARG A 144 -15.54 -19.47 -22.83
C ARG A 144 -15.24 -18.09 -23.40
N GLU A 145 -16.16 -17.15 -23.24
CA GLU A 145 -15.93 -15.74 -23.56
C GLU A 145 -14.74 -15.19 -22.75
N TYR A 146 -14.74 -15.45 -21.44
CA TYR A 146 -13.68 -14.99 -20.54
C TYR A 146 -12.29 -15.53 -20.97
N TYR A 147 -12.22 -16.83 -21.30
CA TYR A 147 -11.01 -17.47 -21.82
C TYR A 147 -10.57 -16.89 -23.17
N THR A 148 -11.52 -16.65 -24.08
CA THR A 148 -11.25 -16.09 -25.41
C THR A 148 -10.59 -14.72 -25.30
N THR A 149 -11.07 -13.86 -24.40
CA THR A 149 -10.45 -12.55 -24.15
C THR A 149 -9.03 -12.68 -23.58
N ILE A 150 -8.83 -13.57 -22.60
CA ILE A 150 -7.50 -13.84 -22.03
C ILE A 150 -6.51 -14.31 -23.12
N LYS A 151 -6.95 -15.24 -23.96
CA LYS A 151 -6.15 -15.82 -25.03
C LYS A 151 -5.77 -14.79 -26.09
N GLU A 152 -6.72 -13.94 -26.48
CA GLU A 152 -6.48 -12.86 -27.43
C GLU A 152 -5.47 -11.85 -26.86
N ASP A 153 -5.65 -11.40 -25.61
CA ASP A 153 -4.73 -10.49 -24.93
C ASP A 153 -3.31 -11.07 -24.87
N PHE A 154 -3.21 -12.37 -24.53
CA PHE A 154 -1.94 -13.08 -24.46
C PHE A 154 -1.26 -13.10 -25.83
N TYR A 155 -1.97 -13.46 -26.91
CA TYR A 155 -1.38 -13.51 -28.25
C TYR A 155 -1.00 -12.13 -28.81
N GLN A 156 -1.78 -11.11 -28.49
CA GLN A 156 -1.45 -9.72 -28.83
C GLN A 156 -0.32 -9.14 -27.96
N ARG A 157 0.20 -9.89 -26.98
CA ARG A 157 1.26 -9.47 -26.04
C ARG A 157 0.88 -8.22 -25.26
N ARG A 158 -0.40 -8.10 -24.91
CA ARG A 158 -0.93 -7.01 -24.10
C ARG A 158 -1.31 -7.52 -22.71
N TYR A 159 -1.44 -6.57 -21.79
CA TYR A 159 -1.93 -6.83 -20.45
C TYR A 159 -3.37 -7.36 -20.51
N SER A 160 -3.65 -8.45 -19.80
CA SER A 160 -4.99 -9.01 -19.67
C SER A 160 -5.50 -8.84 -18.24
N GLN A 161 -6.39 -7.88 -18.03
CA GLN A 161 -7.05 -7.72 -16.73
C GLN A 161 -7.93 -8.93 -16.39
N TYR A 162 -8.51 -9.59 -17.39
CA TYR A 162 -9.25 -10.84 -17.23
C TYR A 162 -8.36 -11.92 -16.60
N ALA A 163 -7.14 -12.10 -17.10
CA ALA A 163 -6.20 -13.05 -16.52
C ALA A 163 -5.79 -12.65 -15.10
N ALA A 164 -5.50 -11.36 -14.87
CA ALA A 164 -5.12 -10.88 -13.53
C ALA A 164 -6.25 -11.05 -12.50
N ALA A 165 -7.50 -10.75 -12.87
CA ALA A 165 -8.67 -10.92 -12.01
C ALA A 165 -8.95 -12.41 -11.75
N PHE A 166 -8.88 -13.26 -12.77
CA PHE A 166 -9.04 -14.70 -12.61
C PHE A 166 -7.95 -15.31 -11.72
N LEU A 167 -6.70 -14.86 -11.84
CA LEU A 167 -5.62 -15.31 -10.97
C LEU A 167 -5.94 -15.07 -9.48
N LEU A 168 -6.59 -13.96 -9.14
CA LEU A 168 -7.03 -13.68 -7.76
C LEU A 168 -8.06 -14.69 -7.24
N THR A 169 -8.72 -15.48 -8.08
CA THR A 169 -9.60 -16.59 -7.64
C THR A 169 -8.83 -17.83 -7.19
N LEU A 170 -7.53 -17.91 -7.51
CA LEU A 170 -6.70 -19.11 -7.33
C LEU A 170 -5.73 -19.00 -6.14
N LEU A 171 -5.75 -17.91 -5.37
CA LEU A 171 -4.74 -17.61 -4.34
C LEU A 171 -5.33 -17.69 -2.91
N PRO A 172 -5.46 -18.90 -2.33
CA PRO A 172 -6.16 -19.09 -1.06
C PRO A 172 -5.39 -18.61 0.19
N ASN A 173 -4.06 -18.44 0.08
CA ASN A 173 -3.18 -18.11 1.20
C ASN A 173 -2.50 -16.75 1.10
N VAL A 174 -2.91 -15.93 0.13
CA VAL A 174 -2.34 -14.59 -0.04
C VAL A 174 -2.77 -13.69 1.12
N LYS A 175 -1.78 -13.03 1.73
CA LYS A 175 -1.90 -12.08 2.84
C LYS A 175 -1.69 -10.66 2.40
N SER A 176 -0.87 -10.45 1.37
CA SER A 176 -0.71 -9.15 0.74
C SER A 176 -0.56 -9.27 -0.77
N PHE A 177 -1.06 -8.27 -1.49
CA PHE A 177 -0.85 -8.20 -2.93
C PHE A 177 -0.69 -6.76 -3.45
N THR A 178 -0.01 -6.63 -4.59
CA THR A 178 0.06 -5.40 -5.36
C THR A 178 -0.70 -5.61 -6.66
N LEU A 179 -1.63 -4.73 -6.99
CA LEU A 179 -2.38 -4.79 -8.25
C LEU A 179 -1.49 -4.46 -9.46
N PRO A 180 -1.82 -5.00 -10.64
CA PRO A 180 -1.20 -4.59 -11.90
C PRO A 180 -1.26 -3.07 -12.10
N TRP A 181 -0.21 -2.48 -12.66
CA TRP A 181 -0.19 -1.03 -12.91
C TRP A 181 -1.42 -0.60 -13.73
N ARG A 182 -1.74 -1.33 -14.79
CA ARG A 182 -2.83 -0.97 -15.70
C ARG A 182 -4.22 -1.38 -15.22
N TRP A 183 -4.40 -1.77 -13.96
CA TRP A 183 -5.71 -2.10 -13.41
C TRP A 183 -6.70 -0.93 -13.55
N GLU A 184 -7.92 -1.20 -14.01
CA GLU A 184 -9.00 -0.21 -14.22
C GLU A 184 -10.36 -0.86 -13.87
N SER A 185 -11.43 -0.07 -13.75
CA SER A 185 -12.79 -0.63 -13.59
C SER A 185 -13.27 -1.17 -14.94
N LEU A 186 -13.71 -2.43 -14.94
CA LEU A 186 -14.23 -3.10 -16.12
C LEU A 186 -15.32 -4.06 -15.66
N GLU A 187 -16.51 -3.95 -16.26
CA GLU A 187 -17.74 -4.64 -15.82
C GLU A 187 -17.54 -6.14 -15.54
N ALA A 188 -16.93 -6.87 -16.48
CA ALA A 188 -16.72 -8.32 -16.32
C ALA A 188 -15.76 -8.67 -15.18
N THR A 189 -14.68 -7.89 -14.99
CA THR A 189 -13.74 -8.15 -13.90
C THR A 189 -14.28 -7.67 -12.57
N ASP A 190 -15.05 -6.59 -12.55
CA ASP A 190 -15.68 -6.04 -11.35
C ASP A 190 -16.72 -7.03 -10.80
N LYS A 191 -17.56 -7.63 -11.67
CA LYS A 191 -18.46 -8.75 -11.29
C LYS A 191 -17.70 -9.93 -10.67
N LEU A 192 -16.54 -10.28 -11.23
CA LEU A 192 -15.71 -11.35 -10.68
C LEU A 192 -15.12 -10.97 -9.31
N ILE A 193 -14.61 -9.74 -9.16
CA ILE A 193 -14.09 -9.24 -7.88
C ILE A 193 -15.19 -9.23 -6.81
N ASP A 194 -16.41 -8.81 -7.15
CA ASP A 194 -17.56 -8.84 -6.25
C ASP A 194 -17.89 -10.25 -5.78
N ALA A 195 -17.89 -11.24 -6.68
CA ALA A 195 -18.05 -12.65 -6.32
C ALA A 195 -16.93 -13.15 -5.39
N ILE A 196 -15.68 -12.76 -5.66
CA ILE A 196 -14.54 -13.09 -4.79
C ILE A 196 -14.74 -12.52 -3.38
N ILE A 197 -15.09 -11.24 -3.27
CA ILE A 197 -15.30 -10.56 -1.99
C ILE A 197 -16.48 -11.15 -1.23
N LEU A 198 -17.59 -11.43 -1.93
CA LEU A 198 -18.77 -12.04 -1.33
C LEU A 198 -18.41 -13.38 -0.69
N ARG A 199 -17.66 -14.23 -1.40
CA ARG A 199 -17.23 -15.52 -0.87
C ARG A 199 -16.18 -15.39 0.24
N ALA A 200 -15.24 -14.45 0.12
CA ALA A 200 -14.24 -14.18 1.16
C ALA A 200 -14.87 -13.79 2.50
N ARG A 201 -16.07 -13.20 2.48
CA ARG A 201 -16.84 -12.83 3.67
C ARG A 201 -17.62 -13.96 4.30
N GLN A 202 -17.81 -15.09 3.62
CA GLN A 202 -18.57 -16.21 4.17
C GLN A 202 -17.76 -16.89 5.28
N ALA A 203 -18.38 -17.08 6.46
CA ALA A 203 -17.72 -17.62 7.66
C ALA A 203 -17.28 -19.09 7.51
N SER A 204 -17.83 -19.82 6.54
CA SER A 204 -17.51 -21.22 6.27
C SER A 204 -17.75 -21.53 4.79
N PRO A 205 -16.78 -21.24 3.91
CA PRO A 205 -16.88 -21.66 2.52
C PRO A 205 -17.03 -23.19 2.45
N PRO A 206 -18.01 -23.72 1.68
CA PRO A 206 -18.33 -25.14 1.67
C PRO A 206 -17.20 -26.03 1.14
N HIS A 207 -16.21 -25.47 0.43
CA HIS A 207 -15.10 -26.22 -0.16
C HIS A 207 -13.80 -25.41 -0.08
N GLY A 208 -12.97 -25.69 0.93
CA GLY A 208 -11.63 -25.09 1.06
C GLY A 208 -11.65 -23.61 1.44
N ARG A 209 -10.46 -23.02 1.60
CA ARG A 209 -10.33 -21.59 1.95
C ARG A 209 -10.72 -20.72 0.76
N ALA A 210 -11.61 -19.76 0.99
CA ALA A 210 -11.94 -18.76 -0.02
C ALA A 210 -10.68 -17.99 -0.45
N SER A 211 -10.55 -17.76 -1.76
CA SER A 211 -9.45 -16.99 -2.31
C SER A 211 -9.39 -15.59 -1.71
N ILE A 212 -8.16 -15.09 -1.49
CA ILE A 212 -7.83 -13.78 -0.93
C ILE A 212 -8.51 -13.41 0.40
N ALA A 213 -9.19 -14.33 1.08
CA ALA A 213 -9.89 -14.06 2.33
C ALA A 213 -8.94 -13.70 3.50
N GLN A 214 -7.67 -14.09 3.39
CA GLN A 214 -6.62 -13.81 4.36
C GLN A 214 -5.87 -12.50 4.09
N VAL A 215 -6.26 -11.73 3.07
CA VAL A 215 -5.58 -10.48 2.73
C VAL A 215 -5.73 -9.47 3.85
N THR A 216 -4.60 -9.05 4.40
CA THR A 216 -4.49 -7.99 5.40
C THR A 216 -3.96 -6.68 4.81
N ALA A 217 -3.33 -6.73 3.64
CA ALA A 217 -2.74 -5.55 3.02
C ALA A 217 -2.86 -5.59 1.49
N PHE A 218 -3.14 -4.46 0.85
CA PHE A 218 -2.97 -4.37 -0.60
C PHE A 218 -2.42 -3.02 -1.05
N THR A 219 -1.72 -3.07 -2.18
CA THR A 219 -1.15 -1.90 -2.85
C THR A 219 -1.75 -1.73 -4.24
N SER A 220 -2.13 -0.51 -4.57
CA SER A 220 -2.57 -0.11 -5.90
C SER A 220 -1.74 1.06 -6.39
N THR A 221 -1.43 1.10 -7.67
CA THR A 221 -0.84 2.31 -8.30
C THR A 221 -1.89 3.16 -9.01
N ARG A 222 -3.16 2.88 -8.72
CA ARG A 222 -4.32 3.55 -9.28
C ARG A 222 -5.12 4.21 -8.18
N SER A 223 -6.01 5.08 -8.62
CA SER A 223 -6.95 5.79 -7.78
C SER A 223 -7.82 4.86 -6.95
N LEU A 224 -8.10 5.32 -5.74
CA LEU A 224 -8.92 4.63 -4.75
C LEU A 224 -10.22 4.06 -5.36
N HIS A 225 -10.88 4.83 -6.25
CA HIS A 225 -12.11 4.41 -6.93
C HIS A 225 -11.97 3.08 -7.69
N THR A 226 -10.87 2.87 -8.42
CA THR A 226 -10.64 1.63 -9.20
C THR A 226 -10.40 0.41 -8.32
N THR A 227 -10.17 0.62 -7.03
CA THR A 227 -9.78 -0.41 -6.07
C THR A 227 -10.71 -0.48 -4.87
N ALA A 228 -11.81 0.26 -4.90
CA ALA A 228 -12.77 0.38 -3.82
C ALA A 228 -13.32 -0.99 -3.40
N ALA A 229 -13.55 -1.89 -4.35
CA ALA A 229 -14.02 -3.24 -4.08
C ALA A 229 -13.07 -3.99 -3.11
N PHE A 230 -11.76 -3.85 -3.24
CA PHE A 230 -10.81 -4.56 -2.35
C PHE A 230 -10.83 -4.06 -0.90
N LEU A 231 -11.30 -2.84 -0.65
CA LEU A 231 -11.49 -2.32 0.71
C LEU A 231 -12.58 -3.08 1.48
N SER A 232 -13.46 -3.77 0.76
CA SER A 232 -14.53 -4.59 1.33
C SER A 232 -14.06 -5.96 1.84
N LEU A 233 -12.79 -6.34 1.63
CA LEU A 233 -12.25 -7.60 2.13
C LEU A 233 -12.23 -7.65 3.67
N PRO A 234 -12.55 -8.81 4.27
CA PRO A 234 -12.88 -8.89 5.70
C PRO A 234 -11.70 -8.69 6.65
N GLN A 235 -10.46 -8.80 6.17
CA GLN A 235 -9.26 -8.76 7.00
C GLN A 235 -8.30 -7.61 6.63
N VAL A 236 -8.66 -6.75 5.67
CA VAL A 236 -7.79 -5.66 5.23
C VAL A 236 -7.60 -4.65 6.35
N ARG A 237 -6.32 -4.37 6.65
CA ARG A 237 -5.87 -3.41 7.66
C ARG A 237 -4.94 -2.35 7.10
N HIS A 238 -4.23 -2.67 6.02
CA HIS A 238 -3.24 -1.80 5.42
C HIS A 238 -3.58 -1.51 3.96
N LEU A 239 -3.61 -0.24 3.60
CA LEU A 239 -3.87 0.24 2.25
C LEU A 239 -2.71 1.11 1.77
N LYS A 240 -2.22 0.85 0.56
CA LYS A 240 -1.35 1.78 -0.16
C LYS A 240 -1.92 2.06 -1.54
N CYS A 241 -2.21 3.32 -1.84
CA CYS A 241 -2.69 3.75 -3.15
C CYS A 241 -1.77 4.83 -3.69
N SER A 242 -1.29 4.66 -4.92
CA SER A 242 -0.64 5.72 -5.69
C SER A 242 -1.62 6.31 -6.70
N GLN A 243 -1.50 7.62 -6.95
CA GLN A 243 -2.44 8.42 -7.74
C GLN A 243 -3.77 8.57 -6.99
N GLY A 244 -3.98 9.73 -6.37
CA GLY A 244 -5.13 9.96 -5.50
C GLY A 244 -6.49 10.01 -6.19
N PHE A 245 -7.46 10.46 -5.39
CA PHE A 245 -8.84 10.67 -5.77
C PHE A 245 -8.94 11.70 -6.90
N ARG A 246 -9.80 11.44 -7.89
CA ARG A 246 -10.26 12.46 -8.84
C ARG A 246 -11.58 12.99 -8.27
N PRO A 247 -11.68 14.24 -7.81
CA PRO A 247 -12.96 14.92 -7.89
C PRO A 247 -13.27 15.05 -9.39
N VAL A 248 -14.13 14.17 -9.90
CA VAL A 248 -14.72 14.40 -11.22
C VAL A 248 -15.64 15.60 -11.01
N ASN A 249 -15.43 16.67 -11.77
CA ASN A 249 -16.24 17.90 -11.77
C ASN A 249 -17.67 17.65 -12.28
N SER A 250 -18.40 16.71 -11.69
CA SER A 250 -19.82 16.53 -11.90
C SER A 250 -20.45 15.89 -10.68
N GLN A 251 -21.61 16.43 -10.30
CA GLN A 251 -22.57 15.95 -9.31
C GLN A 251 -22.99 14.45 -9.44
N ALA A 252 -22.32 13.63 -10.25
CA ALA A 252 -22.71 12.26 -10.55
C ALA A 252 -21.85 11.18 -9.86
N ASP A 253 -20.60 11.45 -9.50
CA ASP A 253 -19.69 10.44 -8.89
C ASP A 253 -19.07 10.94 -7.58
N SER A 254 -19.88 11.61 -6.76
CA SER A 254 -19.47 11.89 -5.39
C SER A 254 -19.19 10.57 -4.65
N LEU A 255 -18.49 10.63 -3.52
CA LEU A 255 -18.41 9.48 -2.59
C LEU A 255 -19.80 8.91 -2.20
N SER A 256 -20.92 9.55 -2.57
CA SER A 256 -22.28 8.99 -2.53
C SER A 256 -22.58 7.88 -3.54
N ALA A 257 -21.81 7.77 -4.64
CA ALA A 257 -21.92 6.66 -5.59
C ALA A 257 -21.41 5.34 -4.97
N TYR A 258 -20.71 5.43 -3.83
CA TYR A 258 -20.63 4.33 -2.87
C TYR A 258 -22.00 4.20 -2.21
N GLN A 259 -22.99 3.64 -2.90
CA GLN A 259 -24.32 3.40 -2.33
C GLN A 259 -24.29 2.45 -1.12
N HIS A 260 -23.13 1.86 -0.80
CA HIS A 260 -22.85 1.21 0.46
C HIS A 260 -21.38 1.46 0.88
N PRO A 261 -21.01 2.61 1.47
CA PRO A 261 -19.71 2.75 2.08
C PRO A 261 -19.81 2.00 3.42
N ARG A 262 -19.64 0.67 3.35
CA ARG A 262 -19.50 -0.11 4.57
C ARG A 262 -18.29 0.46 5.30
N PRO A 263 -18.41 0.75 6.60
CA PRO A 263 -17.34 1.36 7.34
C PRO A 263 -16.07 0.52 7.18
N LEU A 264 -14.95 1.20 6.89
CA LEU A 264 -13.61 0.62 6.76
C LEU A 264 -13.06 0.36 8.17
N GLU A 265 -13.85 -0.36 8.99
CA GLU A 265 -13.70 -0.48 10.44
C GLU A 265 -12.37 -1.09 10.87
N LYS A 266 -11.73 -1.87 9.99
CA LYS A 266 -10.48 -2.59 10.30
C LYS A 266 -9.23 -1.92 9.74
N ILE A 267 -9.38 -0.86 8.95
CA ILE A 267 -8.20 -0.18 8.38
C ILE A 267 -7.46 0.55 9.50
N GLU A 268 -6.22 0.12 9.72
CA GLU A 268 -5.32 0.66 10.72
C GLU A 268 -4.27 1.58 10.07
N GLU A 269 -3.91 1.35 8.81
CA GLU A 269 -2.87 2.11 8.11
C GLU A 269 -3.24 2.44 6.66
N ILE A 270 -3.05 3.70 6.28
CA ILE A 270 -3.31 4.20 4.94
C ILE A 270 -2.10 5.00 4.44
N ALA A 271 -1.65 4.67 3.23
CA ALA A 271 -0.65 5.41 2.49
C ALA A 271 -1.21 5.89 1.14
N LEU A 272 -1.48 7.17 1.02
CA LEU A 272 -1.94 7.85 -0.19
C LEU A 272 -0.75 8.58 -0.81
N VAL A 273 -0.23 8.06 -1.91
CA VAL A 273 0.96 8.60 -2.59
C VAL A 273 0.54 9.28 -3.90
N HIS A 274 1.15 10.42 -4.24
CA HIS A 274 0.76 11.21 -5.41
C HIS A 274 -0.75 11.53 -5.44
N ALA A 275 -1.30 11.95 -4.30
CA ALA A 275 -2.73 12.08 -4.12
C ALA A 275 -3.23 13.52 -4.01
N THR A 276 -4.36 13.81 -4.66
CA THR A 276 -5.06 15.09 -4.62
C THR A 276 -6.35 14.92 -3.83
N PHE A 277 -6.45 15.57 -2.69
CA PHE A 277 -7.65 15.64 -1.86
C PHE A 277 -7.89 17.10 -1.50
N ASP A 278 -9.14 17.52 -1.60
CA ASP A 278 -9.63 18.72 -0.92
C ASP A 278 -10.11 18.37 0.49
N GLU A 279 -10.50 19.39 1.26
CA GLU A 279 -11.01 19.24 2.61
C GLU A 279 -12.21 18.28 2.68
N GLU A 280 -13.21 18.48 1.81
CA GLU A 280 -14.45 17.70 1.80
C GLU A 280 -14.22 16.23 1.47
N SER A 281 -13.41 15.93 0.44
CA SER A 281 -13.10 14.57 0.03
C SER A 281 -12.26 13.85 1.08
N MET A 282 -11.33 14.55 1.74
CA MET A 282 -10.54 13.98 2.84
C MET A 282 -11.43 13.66 4.03
N ALA A 283 -12.33 14.58 4.41
CA ALA A 283 -13.26 14.37 5.51
C ALA A 283 -14.21 13.19 5.24
N ALA A 284 -14.79 13.14 4.05
CA ALA A 284 -15.70 12.06 3.64
C ALA A 284 -15.01 10.70 3.54
N PHE A 285 -13.74 10.65 3.14
CA PHE A 285 -12.97 9.41 3.14
C PHE A 285 -12.66 8.92 4.56
N LEU A 286 -12.15 9.81 5.42
CA LEU A 286 -11.70 9.46 6.77
C LEU A 286 -12.83 9.19 7.76
N SER A 287 -14.04 9.71 7.51
CA SER A 287 -15.23 9.42 8.33
C SER A 287 -15.60 7.93 8.34
N HIS A 288 -15.11 7.16 7.35
CA HIS A 288 -15.31 5.73 7.26
C HIS A 288 -14.18 4.90 7.87
N THR A 289 -13.15 5.51 8.48
CA THR A 289 -11.94 4.82 8.99
C THR A 289 -11.75 4.99 10.50
N PRO A 290 -12.66 4.48 11.35
CA PRO A 290 -12.66 4.75 12.80
C PRO A 290 -11.51 4.09 13.59
N CYS A 291 -10.73 3.20 12.95
CA CYS A 291 -9.60 2.51 13.58
C CYS A 291 -8.24 2.94 13.01
N LEU A 292 -8.20 4.05 12.25
CA LEU A 292 -6.99 4.50 11.59
C LEU A 292 -5.94 4.97 12.60
N LYS A 293 -4.79 4.29 12.63
CA LYS A 293 -3.66 4.64 13.50
C LYS A 293 -2.56 5.36 12.75
N SER A 294 -2.39 5.09 11.46
CA SER A 294 -1.31 5.66 10.64
C SER A 294 -1.85 6.20 9.32
N LEU A 295 -1.59 7.48 9.05
CA LEU A 295 -1.89 8.12 7.78
C LEU A 295 -0.60 8.69 7.18
N HIS A 296 -0.28 8.25 5.97
CA HIS A 296 0.73 8.87 5.12
C HIS A 296 0.04 9.48 3.89
N TYR A 297 0.20 10.78 3.70
CA TYR A 297 -0.39 11.54 2.60
C TYR A 297 0.69 12.32 1.86
N ALA A 298 1.03 11.86 0.65
CA ALA A 298 1.95 12.55 -0.24
C ALA A 298 1.16 13.26 -1.34
N HIS A 299 1.17 14.59 -1.31
CA HIS A 299 0.45 15.41 -2.26
C HIS A 299 1.23 15.57 -3.57
N SER A 300 0.52 15.57 -4.70
CA SER A 300 1.11 15.82 -6.01
C SER A 300 0.14 16.54 -6.94
N SER A 301 0.55 17.70 -7.45
CA SER A 301 -0.20 18.46 -8.46
C SER A 301 0.26 18.24 -9.90
N VAL A 302 0.80 17.07 -10.24
CA VAL A 302 1.47 16.78 -11.54
C VAL A 302 0.61 17.04 -12.79
N ARG A 303 -0.70 17.24 -12.69
CA ARG A 303 -1.55 17.39 -13.89
C ARG A 303 -1.75 18.87 -14.29
N PRO A 304 -1.28 19.29 -15.47
CA PRO A 304 -1.22 20.70 -15.90
C PRO A 304 -2.57 21.35 -16.22
N PHE A 305 -3.70 20.67 -15.99
CA PHE A 305 -5.02 21.10 -16.51
C PHE A 305 -6.01 21.56 -15.45
N VAL A 306 -5.66 21.49 -14.16
CA VAL A 306 -6.50 22.01 -13.08
C VAL A 306 -5.61 22.82 -12.15
N LEU A 307 -5.54 24.13 -12.39
CA LEU A 307 -4.97 25.10 -11.46
C LEU A 307 -6.01 25.33 -10.36
N GLN A 308 -6.09 24.42 -9.40
CA GLN A 308 -6.88 24.64 -8.19
C GLN A 308 -5.89 24.87 -7.06
N ASP A 309 -5.99 26.03 -6.42
CA ASP A 309 -5.18 26.31 -5.25
C ASP A 309 -5.44 25.22 -4.20
N TRP A 310 -4.36 24.69 -3.64
CA TRP A 310 -4.47 23.61 -2.67
C TRP A 310 -4.70 24.22 -1.29
N ASP A 311 -5.89 24.03 -0.73
CA ASP A 311 -6.16 24.32 0.68
C ASP A 311 -5.56 23.23 1.57
N PHE A 312 -4.24 23.35 1.72
CA PHE A 312 -3.44 22.50 2.56
C PHE A 312 -3.94 22.48 4.02
N CYS A 313 -4.26 23.65 4.56
CA CYS A 313 -4.67 23.80 5.95
C CYS A 313 -6.06 23.20 6.19
N GLY A 314 -7.00 23.36 5.25
CA GLY A 314 -8.29 22.70 5.24
C GLY A 314 -8.15 21.17 5.28
N VAL A 315 -7.27 20.59 4.47
CA VAL A 315 -7.00 19.13 4.50
C VAL A 315 -6.50 18.65 5.86
N ILE A 316 -5.56 19.38 6.50
CA ILE A 316 -5.12 19.02 7.86
C ILE A 316 -6.25 19.10 8.87
N ASN A 317 -7.06 20.15 8.80
CA ASN A 317 -8.18 20.34 9.70
C ASN A 317 -9.20 19.20 9.54
N ALA A 318 -9.49 18.77 8.31
CA ALA A 318 -10.31 17.58 8.05
C ALA A 318 -9.73 16.32 8.70
N ILE A 319 -8.42 16.07 8.56
CA ILE A 319 -7.76 14.92 9.21
C ILE A 319 -7.92 15.01 10.74
N GLY A 320 -7.64 16.18 11.33
CA GLY A 320 -7.75 16.41 12.76
C GLY A 320 -9.17 16.19 13.29
N CYS A 321 -10.19 16.67 12.56
CA CYS A 321 -11.60 16.52 12.92
C CYS A 321 -12.08 15.07 12.85
N GLN A 322 -11.69 14.31 11.82
CA GLN A 322 -12.21 12.95 11.60
C GLN A 322 -11.47 11.88 12.39
N VAL A 323 -10.13 11.94 12.44
CA VAL A 323 -9.30 10.87 13.01
C VAL A 323 -8.36 11.33 14.12
N GLY A 324 -8.32 12.62 14.45
CA GLY A 324 -7.36 13.16 15.42
C GLY A 324 -7.44 12.55 16.82
N THR A 325 -8.60 12.03 17.24
CA THR A 325 -8.77 11.39 18.56
C THR A 325 -8.01 10.06 18.70
N HIS A 326 -7.71 9.38 17.60
CA HIS A 326 -7.12 8.03 17.61
C HIS A 326 -5.91 7.86 16.69
N LEU A 327 -5.63 8.82 15.81
CA LEU A 327 -4.45 8.80 14.95
C LEU A 327 -3.17 8.90 15.77
N VAL A 328 -2.27 7.94 15.57
CA VAL A 328 -0.98 7.82 16.29
C VAL A 328 0.17 8.36 15.45
N LYS A 329 0.09 8.18 14.13
CA LYS A 329 1.13 8.57 13.18
C LYS A 329 0.54 9.35 12.02
N LEU A 330 1.05 10.56 11.78
CA LEU A 330 0.71 11.40 10.64
C LEU A 330 1.98 11.78 9.88
N SER A 331 2.01 11.48 8.59
CA SER A 331 3.06 11.92 7.67
C SER A 331 2.41 12.60 6.49
N ILE A 332 2.73 13.87 6.30
CA ILE A 332 2.31 14.65 5.14
C ILE A 332 3.56 15.05 4.37
N THR A 333 3.57 14.80 3.07
CA THR A 333 4.69 15.15 2.19
C THR A 333 4.17 15.82 0.92
N ILE A 334 5.05 16.55 0.24
CA ILE A 334 4.75 17.21 -1.03
C ILE A 334 5.72 16.66 -2.06
N ASP A 335 5.24 15.84 -2.99
CA ASP A 335 6.06 15.27 -4.06
C ASP A 335 6.33 16.34 -5.12
N THR A 336 5.28 17.04 -5.52
CA THR A 336 5.31 18.07 -6.56
C THR A 336 4.26 19.13 -6.26
N LEU A 337 4.71 20.37 -6.15
CA LEU A 337 3.85 21.54 -5.98
C LEU A 337 4.04 22.44 -7.20
N ARG A 338 2.98 22.57 -8.00
CA ARG A 338 2.88 23.55 -9.10
C ARG A 338 1.90 24.68 -8.78
N ASP A 339 0.96 24.42 -7.88
CA ASP A 339 -0.09 25.36 -7.51
C ASP A 339 0.32 26.19 -6.29
N CYS A 340 -0.37 27.31 -6.08
CA CYS A 340 -0.23 28.11 -4.87
C CYS A 340 -0.91 27.38 -3.70
N VAL A 341 -0.25 27.38 -2.54
CA VAL A 341 -0.88 26.94 -1.29
C VAL A 341 -1.80 28.07 -0.83
N VAL A 342 -3.08 27.78 -0.64
CA VAL A 342 -4.03 28.75 -0.07
C VAL A 342 -3.57 29.12 1.33
N ARG A 343 -3.63 30.41 1.67
CA ARG A 343 -3.33 30.87 3.03
C ARG A 343 -4.41 30.33 3.97
N GLY A 344 -4.00 29.65 5.01
CA GLY A 344 -4.91 29.12 6.01
C GLY A 344 -4.22 28.87 7.34
N LYS A 345 -5.01 28.56 8.37
CA LYS A 345 -4.50 28.15 9.68
C LYS A 345 -4.78 26.67 9.91
N ALA A 346 -3.74 25.85 9.91
CA ALA A 346 -3.81 24.46 10.35
C ALA A 346 -3.96 24.40 11.88
N LEU A 347 -4.97 23.68 12.37
CA LEU A 347 -5.29 23.50 13.78
C LEU A 347 -4.95 22.07 14.21
N MET A 348 -3.89 21.92 15.00
CA MET A 348 -3.43 20.58 15.42
C MET A 348 -4.03 20.12 16.76
N ARG A 349 -4.90 20.93 17.38
CA ARG A 349 -5.51 20.61 18.69
C ARG A 349 -6.44 19.39 18.65
N GLY A 350 -6.94 19.00 17.47
CA GLY A 350 -7.76 17.80 17.30
C GLY A 350 -6.98 16.49 17.52
N PHE A 351 -5.65 16.52 17.45
CA PHE A 351 -4.79 15.35 17.56
C PHE A 351 -4.46 15.04 19.03
N GLN A 352 -5.17 14.08 19.63
CA GLN A 352 -5.04 13.77 21.06
C GLN A 352 -4.01 12.67 21.35
N ARG A 353 -3.77 11.78 20.39
CA ARG A 353 -2.91 10.59 20.55
C ARG A 353 -1.75 10.53 19.56
N LEU A 354 -1.49 11.64 18.88
CA LEU A 354 -0.48 11.69 17.83
C LEU A 354 0.91 11.67 18.45
N GLU A 355 1.66 10.60 18.21
CA GLU A 355 3.01 10.39 18.76
C GLU A 355 4.10 10.75 17.76
N LYS A 356 3.85 10.50 16.47
CA LYS A 356 4.80 10.79 15.37
C LYS A 356 4.15 11.71 14.35
N LEU A 357 4.77 12.86 14.12
CA LEU A 357 4.29 13.87 13.19
C LEU A 357 5.40 14.22 12.18
N GLN A 358 5.11 14.05 10.89
CA GLN A 358 5.97 14.49 9.81
C GLN A 358 5.21 15.44 8.90
N PHE A 359 5.79 16.60 8.61
CA PHE A 359 5.16 17.57 7.71
C PHE A 359 6.16 18.56 7.04
N PRO A 360 5.79 19.15 5.88
CA PRO A 360 6.58 20.16 5.18
C PRO A 360 6.63 21.54 5.87
N LEU A 361 7.77 22.24 5.86
CA LEU A 361 7.86 23.59 6.46
C LEU A 361 6.93 24.62 5.80
N GLU A 362 6.47 24.35 4.58
CA GLU A 362 5.44 25.10 3.87
C GLU A 362 4.16 25.30 4.72
N ILE A 363 3.87 24.39 5.66
CA ILE A 363 2.75 24.52 6.62
C ILE A 363 3.00 25.62 7.62
N ALA A 364 4.20 25.64 8.20
CA ALA A 364 4.58 26.65 9.17
C ALA A 364 4.59 28.04 8.50
N MET A 365 5.09 28.10 7.27
CA MET A 365 5.03 29.32 6.45
C MET A 365 3.59 29.76 6.17
N SER A 366 2.69 28.86 5.78
CA SER A 366 1.27 29.21 5.54
C SER A 366 0.62 29.81 6.80
N ASN A 367 0.77 29.16 7.95
CA ASN A 367 0.22 29.67 9.20
C ASN A 367 0.84 31.02 9.63
N LEU A 368 2.14 31.24 9.39
CA LEU A 368 2.80 32.53 9.64
C LEU A 368 2.17 33.64 8.79
N THR A 369 1.99 33.39 7.49
CA THR A 369 1.39 34.38 6.59
C THR A 369 -0.07 34.69 6.94
N ALA A 370 -0.85 33.69 7.37
CA ALA A 370 -2.22 33.90 7.83
C ALA A 370 -2.27 34.81 9.07
N SER A 371 -1.33 34.63 10.00
CA SER A 371 -1.24 35.43 11.24
C SER A 371 -0.85 36.88 10.98
N ILE A 372 -0.03 37.15 9.96
CA ILE A 372 0.38 38.53 9.59
C ILE A 372 -0.78 39.32 8.97
N SER A 373 -1.73 38.65 8.32
CA SER A 373 -2.85 39.32 7.63
C SER A 373 -3.96 39.82 8.57
N THR A 374 -3.97 39.39 9.83
CA THR A 374 -5.09 39.64 10.76
C THR A 374 -4.85 40.78 11.76
N GLU A 375 -3.62 41.31 11.89
CA GLU A 375 -3.31 42.39 12.83
C GLU A 375 -2.51 43.53 12.17
N CYS A 376 -3.07 44.74 12.22
CA CYS A 376 -2.35 45.99 11.96
C CYS A 376 -1.19 46.13 12.97
N GLU A 377 0.00 46.43 12.44
CA GLU A 377 1.17 47.01 13.11
C GLU A 377 1.70 46.35 14.41
N ILE A 378 2.93 45.80 14.28
CA ILE A 378 4.01 45.69 15.29
C ILE A 378 4.17 44.34 16.05
N LYS A 379 5.45 43.91 16.07
CA LYS A 379 6.10 42.82 16.86
C LYS A 379 5.77 41.40 16.41
N TYR A 380 6.82 40.71 15.96
CA TYR A 380 6.90 39.28 15.63
C TYR A 380 5.71 38.47 16.19
N PRO A 381 4.77 38.01 15.33
CA PRO A 381 3.64 37.21 15.81
C PRO A 381 4.22 36.02 16.56
N VAL A 382 3.89 35.92 17.85
CA VAL A 382 4.35 34.84 18.72
C VAL A 382 3.71 33.56 18.23
N PHE A 383 4.44 32.87 17.36
CA PHE A 383 3.99 31.65 16.74
C PHE A 383 4.30 30.51 17.70
N PHE A 384 3.27 30.00 18.38
CA PHE A 384 3.50 28.95 19.34
C PHE A 384 3.64 27.60 18.64
N LEU A 385 4.73 26.89 18.93
CA LEU A 385 4.95 25.54 18.46
C LEU A 385 3.76 24.61 18.76
N CYS A 386 3.05 24.86 19.88
CA CYS A 386 1.85 24.11 20.26
C CYS A 386 0.65 24.23 19.30
N ASP A 387 0.60 25.26 18.44
CA ASP A 387 -0.46 25.37 17.44
C ASP A 387 -0.24 24.40 16.26
N LEU A 388 1.02 24.03 15.97
CA LEU A 388 1.42 23.10 14.91
C LEU A 388 1.84 21.71 15.40
N VAL A 389 2.20 21.59 16.68
CA VAL A 389 2.71 20.34 17.26
C VAL A 389 1.88 20.03 18.50
N PRO A 390 1.02 19.01 18.45
CA PRO A 390 0.26 18.57 19.61
C PRO A 390 1.17 18.16 20.77
N ALA A 391 0.70 18.36 22.01
CA ALA A 391 1.44 18.03 23.21
C ALA A 391 1.80 16.52 23.35
N SER A 392 1.08 15.65 22.63
CA SER A 392 1.33 14.20 22.58
C SER A 392 2.50 13.80 21.69
N VAL A 393 2.99 14.68 20.81
CA VAL A 393 4.02 14.33 19.82
C VAL A 393 5.37 14.13 20.51
N SER A 394 5.94 12.95 20.30
CA SER A 394 7.27 12.56 20.81
C SER A 394 8.36 12.64 19.74
N GLU A 395 7.99 12.46 18.47
CA GLU A 395 8.90 12.53 17.32
C GLU A 395 8.32 13.48 16.26
N LEU A 396 9.05 14.56 15.98
CA LEU A 396 8.71 15.55 14.96
C LEU A 396 9.67 15.44 13.77
N SER A 397 9.16 15.42 12.55
CA SER A 397 9.96 15.48 11.32
C SER A 397 9.52 16.63 10.44
N LEU A 398 10.43 17.57 10.18
CA LEU A 398 10.20 18.75 9.36
C LEU A 398 10.91 18.58 8.01
N LEU A 399 10.10 18.53 6.95
CA LEU A 399 10.59 18.37 5.58
C LEU A 399 10.82 19.74 4.95
N SER A 400 11.97 19.93 4.30
CA SER A 400 12.37 21.24 3.80
C SER A 400 13.38 21.14 2.67
N ARG A 401 13.22 22.01 1.64
CA ARG A 401 14.22 22.28 0.60
C ARG A 401 15.29 23.27 1.03
N GLY A 402 15.12 23.89 2.20
CA GLY A 402 16.02 24.89 2.73
C GLY A 402 16.10 26.15 1.87
N LYS A 403 14.98 26.52 1.24
CA LYS A 403 14.79 27.67 0.35
C LYS A 403 13.50 28.40 0.75
N ASP A 404 13.10 29.42 -0.01
CA ASP A 404 11.77 30.04 0.08
C ASP A 404 11.41 30.56 1.49
N GLN A 405 12.40 31.13 2.18
CA GLN A 405 12.27 31.68 3.52
C GLN A 405 11.97 30.64 4.63
N HIS A 406 12.29 29.36 4.40
CA HIS A 406 12.11 28.29 5.40
C HIS A 406 12.86 28.56 6.72
N GLU A 407 13.91 29.39 6.71
CA GLU A 407 14.58 29.87 7.92
C GLU A 407 13.62 30.64 8.83
N ARG A 408 12.69 31.43 8.28
CA ARG A 408 11.71 32.20 9.05
C ARG A 408 10.70 31.28 9.74
N ALA A 409 10.30 30.20 9.09
CA ALA A 409 9.47 29.16 9.70
C ALA A 409 10.18 28.51 10.90
N LEU A 410 11.45 28.13 10.74
CA LEU A 410 12.23 27.54 11.82
C LEU A 410 12.46 28.52 12.97
N GLU A 411 12.78 29.77 12.66
CA GLU A 411 12.93 30.83 13.67
C GLU A 411 11.65 31.01 14.47
N ALA A 412 10.51 31.15 13.81
CA ALA A 412 9.24 31.34 14.51
C ALA A 412 8.82 30.11 15.32
N MET A 413 9.03 28.89 14.81
CA MET A 413 8.65 27.65 15.49
C MET A 413 9.52 27.34 16.72
N PHE A 414 10.80 27.69 16.67
CA PHE A 414 11.77 27.33 17.72
C PHE A 414 12.28 28.52 18.53
N HIS A 415 11.62 29.68 18.42
CA HIS A 415 11.93 30.83 19.26
C HIS A 415 11.69 30.50 20.74
N ASP A 416 12.71 30.68 21.58
CA ASP A 416 12.71 30.34 23.00
C ASP A 416 12.22 28.91 23.28
N PHE A 417 12.57 27.96 22.41
CA PHE A 417 12.10 26.59 22.48
C PHE A 417 12.49 25.91 23.81
N ALA A 418 13.73 26.09 24.27
CA ALA A 418 14.21 25.50 25.52
C ALA A 418 13.38 25.94 26.74
N ALA A 419 13.01 27.22 26.80
CA ALA A 419 12.17 27.76 27.86
C ALA A 419 10.73 27.23 27.79
N ASN A 420 10.21 27.04 26.58
CA ASN A 420 8.82 26.72 26.33
C ASN A 420 8.51 25.22 26.17
N LYS A 421 9.52 24.37 26.00
CA LYS A 421 9.35 22.94 25.69
C LYS A 421 8.42 22.23 26.67
N LYS A 422 8.59 22.47 27.98
CA LYS A 422 7.82 21.79 29.03
C LYS A 422 6.35 22.19 29.04
N SER A 423 6.00 23.41 28.64
CA SER A 423 4.62 23.90 28.64
C SER A 423 3.92 23.63 27.30
N GLN A 424 4.64 23.72 26.18
CA GLN A 424 4.04 23.65 24.84
C GLN A 424 4.06 22.24 24.23
N VAL A 425 5.20 21.54 24.30
CA VAL A 425 5.41 20.23 23.67
C VAL A 425 6.12 19.26 24.63
N PRO A 426 5.48 18.93 25.77
CA PRO A 426 6.13 18.22 26.87
C PRO A 426 6.67 16.84 26.46
N ALA A 427 5.97 16.13 25.57
CA ALA A 427 6.33 14.78 25.13
C ALA A 427 7.46 14.73 24.09
N LEU A 428 7.85 15.87 23.49
CA LEU A 428 8.81 15.89 22.39
C LEU A 428 10.20 15.43 22.86
N GLN A 429 10.76 14.46 22.16
CA GLN A 429 12.04 13.82 22.47
C GLN A 429 13.01 13.86 21.29
N LYS A 430 12.50 13.80 20.05
CA LYS A 430 13.32 13.79 18.84
C LYS A 430 12.78 14.74 17.79
N ILE A 431 13.69 15.44 17.13
CA ILE A 431 13.42 16.27 15.96
C ILE A 431 14.26 15.76 14.79
N TYR A 432 13.63 15.56 13.65
CA TYR A 432 14.29 15.24 12.39
C TYR A 432 14.11 16.41 11.44
N LEU A 433 15.20 17.05 11.02
CA LEU A 433 15.17 18.21 10.14
C LEU A 433 15.90 17.90 8.85
N SER A 434 15.24 18.13 7.71
CA SER A 434 15.90 18.05 6.41
C SER A 434 16.98 19.14 6.30
N HIS A 435 18.20 18.73 5.99
CA HIS A 435 19.38 19.58 5.86
C HIS A 435 20.07 19.25 4.54
N HIS A 436 19.63 19.90 3.46
CA HIS A 436 20.17 19.65 2.12
C HIS A 436 21.47 20.43 1.89
N ARG A 437 22.42 19.85 1.14
CA ARG A 437 23.68 20.53 0.77
C ARG A 437 23.45 21.84 0.01
N ASP A 438 22.42 21.87 -0.83
CA ASP A 438 22.04 23.02 -1.65
C ASP A 438 21.06 23.99 -0.95
N ALA A 439 20.85 23.84 0.36
CA ALA A 439 20.06 24.79 1.14
C ALA A 439 20.79 26.13 1.30
N ASP A 440 20.01 27.20 1.43
CA ASP A 440 20.49 28.56 1.62
C ASP A 440 21.26 28.68 2.94
N ASN A 441 22.26 29.58 2.98
CA ASN A 441 23.09 29.77 4.17
C ASN A 441 22.25 30.20 5.38
N ALA A 442 21.27 31.07 5.18
CA ALA A 442 20.36 31.51 6.24
C ALA A 442 19.60 30.33 6.87
N TYR A 443 19.14 29.37 6.05
CA TYR A 443 18.50 28.15 6.54
C TYR A 443 19.47 27.27 7.33
N LYS A 444 20.71 27.10 6.85
CA LYS A 444 21.74 26.31 7.55
C LYS A 444 22.12 26.93 8.89
N GLU A 445 22.27 28.25 8.95
CA GLU A 445 22.50 28.99 10.19
C GLU A 445 21.34 28.79 11.17
N GLN A 446 20.10 28.85 10.68
CA GLN A 446 18.94 28.61 11.52
C GLN A 446 18.86 27.16 12.03
N CYS A 447 19.24 26.16 11.21
CA CYS A 447 19.36 24.78 11.66
C CYS A 447 20.36 24.64 12.82
N ALA A 448 21.48 25.37 12.78
CA ALA A 448 22.47 25.37 13.85
C ALA A 448 21.91 25.98 15.14
N LYS A 449 21.13 27.07 15.05
CA LYS A 449 20.44 27.64 16.22
C LYS A 449 19.42 26.67 16.83
N VAL A 450 18.63 25.99 15.99
CA VAL A 450 17.69 24.96 16.44
C VAL A 450 18.42 23.80 17.14
N ALA A 451 19.65 23.46 16.72
CA ALA A 451 20.45 22.45 17.39
C ALA A 451 20.83 22.83 18.83
N ILE A 452 21.21 24.09 19.04
CA ILE A 452 21.53 24.63 20.38
C ILE A 452 20.29 24.59 21.27
N GLU A 453 19.17 25.13 20.80
CA GLU A 453 17.88 25.12 21.52
C GLU A 453 17.40 23.69 21.85
N ALA A 454 17.56 22.76 20.91
CA ALA A 454 17.19 21.36 21.13
C ALA A 454 18.08 20.70 22.21
N GLU A 455 19.39 20.96 22.19
CA GLU A 455 20.33 20.46 23.20
C GLU A 455 19.98 21.00 24.59
N GLU A 456 19.75 22.32 24.72
CA GLU A 456 19.31 22.95 25.97
C GLU A 456 17.98 22.39 26.48
N ALA A 457 17.06 22.05 25.57
CA ALA A 457 15.78 21.42 25.87
C ALA A 457 15.87 19.90 26.16
N SER A 458 17.06 19.30 26.07
CA SER A 458 17.28 17.84 26.14
C SER A 458 16.49 17.04 25.09
N VAL A 459 16.42 17.56 23.86
CA VAL A 459 15.77 16.95 22.69
C VAL A 459 16.83 16.58 21.66
N ILE A 460 16.76 15.36 21.12
CA ILE A 460 17.73 14.87 20.14
C ILE A 460 17.38 15.42 18.76
N LEU A 461 18.27 16.21 18.16
CA LEU A 461 18.15 16.68 16.78
C LEU A 461 18.93 15.77 15.81
N HIS A 462 18.25 15.33 14.76
CA HIS A 462 18.84 14.60 13.64
C HIS A 462 18.72 15.42 12.36
N LEU A 463 19.85 15.84 11.81
CA LEU A 463 19.92 16.46 10.47
C LEU A 463 19.99 15.35 9.41
N ARG A 464 19.14 15.42 8.38
CA ARG A 464 19.06 14.40 7.33
C ARG A 464 19.23 15.00 5.94
N ASP A 465 20.01 14.33 5.10
CA ASP A 465 20.24 14.71 3.70
C ASP A 465 19.07 14.29 2.76
N ASP A 466 18.03 13.61 3.26
CA ASP A 466 16.93 13.03 2.45
C ASP A 466 15.55 13.69 2.66
N PHE A 467 14.76 13.72 1.57
CA PHE A 467 13.31 13.99 1.56
C PHE A 467 12.46 12.75 1.84
N ALA A 468 13.11 11.59 1.97
CA ALA A 468 12.41 10.35 2.17
C ALA A 468 11.68 10.38 3.52
N PRO A 469 10.47 9.81 3.59
CA PRO A 469 9.81 9.60 4.87
C PRO A 469 10.75 8.79 5.80
N LEU A 470 10.60 8.98 7.10
CA LEU A 470 11.47 8.33 8.11
C LEU A 470 11.59 6.82 7.81
N PRO A 471 12.74 6.15 8.06
CA PRO A 471 12.96 4.76 7.63
C PRO A 471 11.89 3.77 8.11
N GLU A 472 11.23 4.06 9.23
CA GLU A 472 10.11 3.29 9.79
C GLU A 472 8.79 3.43 8.99
N TRP A 473 8.72 4.41 8.10
CA TRP A 473 7.62 4.69 7.17
C TRP A 473 7.93 4.16 5.77
N ASN A 474 9.11 3.57 5.54
CA ASN A 474 9.39 2.87 4.30
C ASN A 474 8.54 1.60 4.25
N TYR A 475 7.37 1.73 3.65
CA TYR A 475 6.55 0.62 3.17
C TYR A 475 7.40 -0.21 2.21
N LYS A 476 8.02 -1.29 2.72
CA LYS A 476 8.85 -2.21 1.92
C LYS A 476 8.04 -2.66 0.69
N HIS A 477 8.56 -2.33 -0.48
CA HIS A 477 8.04 -2.73 -1.80
C HIS A 477 8.19 -4.23 -2.06
#